data_AF-A0A3N4KHG1-F1
#
_entry.id   AF-A0A3N4KHG1-F1
#
_cell.length_a   1.000
_cell.length_b   1.000
_cell.length_c   1.000
_cell.angle_alpha   90.00
_cell.angle_beta   90.00
_cell.angle_gamma   90.00
#
_symmetry.space_group_name_H-M   'P 1'
#
loop_
_entity.id
_entity.type
_entity.pdbx_description
1 polymer ?
#
loop_
_entity_poly.entity_id
_entity_poly.type
_entity_poly.pdbx_seq_one_letter_code
_entity_poly.pdbx_strand_id
1 'polypeptide(L)'
;MPSDTAKLAECEFYLISEMNSYLIVHHPYRTLQDLTPVMNLTTEENNMSWQVINDSCLTDLPLLYPPHIIALTAIFLSVVLKPSLSQASLHAAATSAAAAAVVAANSGNGSGSNGNGSLGASGQGPQSRIGKIIEWYAESKVDMEAIIDCTQEIISLYEAWESFTATAEKNCKDQLTRMIKARGMS
;
A
#
# COMPACT_ATOMS: atom_id res chain seq x y z
N MET A 1 28.86 -3.88 17.17
CA MET A 1 28.66 -5.33 16.99
C MET A 1 28.72 -5.96 18.36
N PRO A 2 27.77 -6.82 18.76
CA PRO A 2 27.86 -7.47 20.07
C PRO A 2 29.19 -8.23 20.15
N SER A 3 29.88 -8.10 21.28
CA SER A 3 31.23 -8.64 21.50
C SER A 3 31.27 -10.18 21.46
N ASP A 4 30.11 -10.82 21.49
CA ASP A 4 29.94 -12.25 21.71
C ASP A 4 29.09 -12.85 20.59
N THR A 5 29.77 -13.34 19.56
CA THR A 5 29.16 -13.98 18.38
C THR A 5 28.44 -15.28 18.73
N ALA A 6 28.78 -15.92 19.86
CA ALA A 6 28.13 -17.14 20.33
C ALA A 6 26.67 -16.90 20.72
N LYS A 7 26.40 -15.80 21.45
CA LYS A 7 25.03 -15.43 21.84
C LYS A 7 24.14 -15.07 20.64
N LEU A 8 24.73 -14.51 19.59
CA LEU A 8 24.01 -14.22 18.35
C LEU A 8 23.62 -15.52 17.63
N ALA A 9 24.54 -16.50 17.57
CA ALA A 9 24.26 -17.81 16.97
C ALA A 9 23.20 -18.60 17.76
N GLU A 10 23.21 -18.53 19.09
CA GLU A 10 22.15 -19.12 19.92
C GLU A 10 20.79 -18.47 19.62
N CYS A 11 20.74 -17.13 19.52
CA CYS A 11 19.52 -16.39 19.16
C CYS A 11 18.99 -16.79 17.77
N GLU A 12 19.87 -16.90 16.76
CA GLU A 12 19.52 -17.37 15.42
C GLU A 12 18.91 -18.77 15.46
N PHE A 13 19.51 -19.70 16.22
CA PHE A 13 19.00 -21.06 16.37
C PHE A 13 17.59 -21.09 16.98
N TYR A 14 17.35 -20.29 18.03
CA TYR A 14 16.03 -20.18 18.63
C TYR A 14 15.01 -19.62 17.63
N LEU A 15 15.39 -18.59 16.85
CA LEU A 15 14.49 -17.95 15.88
C LEU A 15 14.10 -18.92 14.75
N ILE A 16 15.07 -19.67 14.19
CA ILE A 16 14.79 -20.67 13.15
C ILE A 16 13.89 -21.79 13.68
N SER A 17 14.13 -22.22 14.92
CA SER A 17 13.33 -23.24 15.59
C SER A 17 11.88 -22.78 15.79
N GLU A 18 11.69 -21.55 16.27
CA GLU A 18 10.36 -20.96 16.47
C GLU A 18 9.60 -20.79 15.14
N MET A 19 10.31 -20.39 14.08
CA MET A 19 9.74 -20.31 12.72
C MET A 19 9.50 -21.68 12.07
N ASN A 20 9.78 -22.80 12.75
CA ASN A 20 9.72 -24.16 12.20
C ASN A 20 10.43 -24.29 10.84
N SER A 21 11.52 -23.54 10.62
CA SER A 21 12.25 -23.47 9.35
C SER A 21 11.47 -22.98 8.11
N TYR A 22 10.33 -22.28 8.27
CA TYR A 22 9.64 -21.59 7.18
C TYR A 22 10.31 -20.25 6.85
N LEU A 23 11.44 -20.29 6.13
CA LEU A 23 12.31 -19.12 5.91
C LEU A 23 12.15 -18.44 4.53
N ILE A 24 11.27 -18.95 3.67
CA ILE A 24 11.07 -18.44 2.31
C ILE A 24 9.77 -17.62 2.26
N VAL A 25 9.88 -16.35 1.88
CA VAL A 25 8.74 -15.43 1.74
C VAL A 25 8.71 -14.85 0.33
N HIS A 26 7.54 -14.84 -0.30
CA HIS A 26 7.34 -14.22 -1.60
C HIS A 26 7.02 -12.73 -1.44
N HIS A 27 7.80 -11.85 -2.09
CA HIS A 27 7.65 -10.40 -1.94
C HIS A 27 6.75 -9.75 -3.01
N PRO A 28 5.98 -8.71 -2.65
CA PRO A 28 5.15 -7.93 -3.60
C PRO A 28 5.94 -7.23 -4.71
N TYR A 29 7.22 -6.96 -4.50
CA TYR A 29 8.10 -6.28 -5.46
C TYR A 29 8.18 -6.99 -6.82
N ARG A 30 8.12 -8.32 -6.82
CA ARG A 30 8.14 -9.09 -8.05
C ARG A 30 6.93 -8.78 -8.91
N THR A 31 5.74 -8.78 -8.30
CA THR A 31 4.49 -8.44 -8.98
C THR A 31 4.51 -7.00 -9.48
N LEU A 32 5.05 -6.05 -8.71
CA LEU A 32 5.19 -4.65 -9.16
C LEU A 32 6.05 -4.56 -10.44
N GLN A 33 7.18 -5.26 -10.49
CA GLN A 33 8.05 -5.28 -11.67
C GLN A 33 7.36 -5.90 -12.89
N ASP A 34 6.64 -7.00 -12.69
CA ASP A 34 5.90 -7.69 -13.77
C ASP A 34 4.76 -6.83 -14.32
N LEU A 35 4.10 -6.02 -13.47
CA LEU A 35 2.94 -5.21 -13.84
C LEU A 35 3.30 -3.81 -14.37
N THR A 36 4.48 -3.28 -14.03
CA THR A 36 4.97 -1.98 -14.52
C THR A 36 4.89 -1.83 -16.05
N PRO A 37 5.38 -2.79 -16.87
CA PRO A 37 5.27 -2.69 -18.33
C PRO A 37 3.84 -2.88 -18.82
N VAL A 38 3.02 -3.70 -18.15
CA VAL A 38 1.64 -4.00 -18.56
C VAL A 38 0.74 -2.79 -18.41
N MET A 39 0.85 -2.09 -17.28
CA MET A 39 0.06 -0.87 -16.99
C MET A 39 0.74 0.41 -17.48
N ASN A 40 1.93 0.28 -18.09
CA ASN A 40 2.74 1.38 -18.61
C ASN A 40 2.95 2.49 -17.55
N LEU A 41 3.31 2.06 -16.33
CA LEU A 41 3.50 2.95 -15.18
C LEU A 41 4.67 3.91 -15.40
N THR A 42 4.51 5.15 -14.96
CA THR A 42 5.61 6.10 -14.95
C THR A 42 6.64 5.75 -13.88
N THR A 43 7.89 6.17 -14.05
CA THR A 43 8.96 5.97 -13.05
C THR A 43 8.55 6.48 -11.66
N GLU A 44 7.83 7.60 -11.62
CA GLU A 44 7.39 8.20 -10.36
C GLU A 44 6.27 7.38 -9.70
N GLU A 45 5.32 6.82 -10.45
CA GLU A 45 4.28 5.91 -9.92
C GLU A 45 4.89 4.60 -9.45
N ASN A 46 5.86 4.07 -10.19
CA ASN A 46 6.60 2.88 -9.78
C ASN A 46 7.38 3.11 -8.47
N ASN A 47 8.09 4.24 -8.36
CA ASN A 47 8.82 4.58 -7.14
C ASN A 47 7.88 4.78 -5.94
N MET A 48 6.73 5.43 -6.15
CA MET A 48 5.71 5.60 -5.11
C MET A 48 5.12 4.25 -4.69
N SER A 49 4.76 3.39 -5.64
CA SER A 49 4.30 2.02 -5.36
C SER A 49 5.34 1.25 -4.55
N TRP A 50 6.62 1.40 -4.88
CA TRP A 50 7.72 0.77 -4.17
C TRP A 50 7.82 1.25 -2.71
N GLN A 51 7.62 2.54 -2.45
CA GLN A 51 7.56 3.10 -1.10
C GLN A 51 6.38 2.55 -0.30
N VAL A 52 5.18 2.55 -0.88
CA VAL A 52 3.98 1.99 -0.23
C VAL A 52 4.15 0.51 0.12
N ILE A 53 4.78 -0.28 -0.77
CA ILE A 53 5.09 -1.69 -0.45
C ILE A 53 6.07 -1.79 0.73
N ASN A 54 7.10 -0.94 0.80
CA ASN A 54 8.00 -0.91 1.94
C ASN A 54 7.24 -0.62 3.25
N ASP A 55 6.34 0.37 3.22
CA ASP A 55 5.54 0.76 4.39
C ASP A 55 4.55 -0.34 4.81
N SER A 56 4.00 -1.08 3.85
CA SER A 56 3.11 -2.22 4.13
C SER A 56 3.77 -3.30 5.02
N CYS A 57 5.10 -3.39 5.03
CA CYS A 57 5.84 -4.31 5.89
C CYS A 57 5.84 -3.91 7.38
N LEU A 58 5.39 -2.70 7.70
CA LEU A 58 5.17 -2.25 9.09
C LEU A 58 3.80 -2.65 9.64
N THR A 59 2.93 -3.16 8.76
CA THR A 59 1.60 -3.68 9.10
C THR A 59 1.62 -5.21 9.11
N ASP A 60 0.48 -5.81 9.43
CA ASP A 60 0.23 -7.25 9.33
C ASP A 60 -0.21 -7.71 7.92
N LEU A 61 -0.34 -6.78 6.95
CA LEU A 61 -0.77 -7.09 5.59
C LEU A 61 0.02 -8.23 4.91
N PRO A 62 1.36 -8.32 5.03
CA PRO A 62 2.11 -9.42 4.41
C PRO A 62 1.77 -10.81 4.96
N LEU A 63 1.11 -10.89 6.12
CA LEU A 63 0.66 -12.13 6.74
C LEU A 63 -0.81 -12.47 6.41
N LEU A 64 -1.61 -11.45 6.09
CA LEU A 64 -3.05 -11.58 5.81
C LEU A 64 -3.34 -11.77 4.34
N TYR A 65 -2.60 -11.08 3.46
CA TYR A 65 -2.91 -11.00 2.03
C TYR A 65 -1.78 -11.54 1.15
N PRO A 66 -2.12 -12.14 -0.01
CA PRO A 66 -1.12 -12.55 -0.99
C PRO A 66 -0.28 -11.36 -1.50
N PRO A 67 1.00 -11.57 -1.84
CA PRO A 67 1.91 -10.49 -2.23
C PRO A 67 1.47 -9.73 -3.50
N HIS A 68 0.70 -10.37 -4.39
CA HIS A 68 0.20 -9.71 -5.58
C HIS A 68 -0.91 -8.69 -5.27
N ILE A 69 -1.76 -8.95 -4.26
CA ILE A 69 -2.80 -8.01 -3.84
C ILE A 69 -2.16 -6.75 -3.25
N ILE A 70 -1.15 -6.92 -2.39
CA ILE A 70 -0.41 -5.80 -1.78
C ILE A 70 0.24 -4.93 -2.86
N ALA A 71 0.85 -5.55 -3.89
CA ALA A 71 1.44 -4.83 -5.01
C ALA A 71 0.39 -4.04 -5.81
N LEU A 72 -0.77 -4.65 -6.06
CA LEU A 72 -1.89 -4.00 -6.74
C LEU A 72 -2.43 -2.82 -5.92
N THR A 73 -2.63 -2.99 -4.62
CA THR A 73 -3.00 -1.89 -3.72
C THR A 73 -2.00 -0.75 -3.78
N ALA A 74 -0.70 -1.02 -3.77
CA ALA A 74 0.33 0.02 -3.88
C ALA A 74 0.28 0.76 -5.22
N ILE A 75 0.05 0.05 -6.33
CA ILE A 75 -0.11 0.66 -7.65
C ILE A 75 -1.39 1.51 -7.69
N PHE A 76 -2.50 0.98 -7.17
CA PHE A 76 -3.78 1.68 -7.08
C PHE A 76 -3.64 3.00 -6.31
N LEU A 77 -3.00 2.96 -5.13
CA LEU A 77 -2.68 4.14 -4.33
C LEU A 77 -1.79 5.13 -5.09
N SER A 78 -0.75 4.65 -5.78
CA SER A 78 0.18 5.52 -6.49
C SER A 78 -0.41 6.22 -7.72
N VAL A 79 -1.37 5.59 -8.40
CA VAL A 79 -1.93 6.06 -9.69
C VAL A 79 -3.22 6.85 -9.47
N VAL A 80 -4.10 6.37 -8.59
CA VAL A 80 -5.45 6.94 -8.43
C VAL A 80 -5.46 8.07 -7.40
N LEU A 81 -4.64 7.99 -6.34
CA LEU A 81 -4.63 8.99 -5.26
C LEU A 81 -3.56 10.08 -5.45
N LYS A 82 -2.73 10.00 -6.50
CA LYS A 82 -1.63 10.96 -6.76
C LYS A 82 -2.02 12.43 -6.89
N PRO A 83 -3.19 12.85 -7.43
CA PRO A 83 -3.49 14.27 -7.51
C PRO A 83 -3.80 14.95 -6.16
N SER A 84 -3.88 14.23 -5.03
CA SER A 84 -4.17 14.84 -3.72
C SER A 84 -3.41 14.24 -2.54
N LEU A 85 -2.08 14.07 -2.64
CA LEU A 85 -1.23 13.81 -1.48
C LEU A 85 -0.93 15.10 -0.68
N SER A 86 -1.96 15.89 -0.41
CA SER A 86 -2.00 16.73 0.79
C SER A 86 -2.66 15.88 1.88
N GLN A 87 -1.86 15.46 2.86
CA GLN A 87 -2.12 14.48 3.92
C GLN A 87 -3.51 14.56 4.59
N ALA A 88 -4.17 15.72 4.57
CA ALA A 88 -5.51 15.94 5.13
C ALA A 88 -6.70 15.57 4.21
N SER A 89 -6.49 15.23 2.93
CA SER A 89 -7.56 14.99 1.94
C SER A 89 -7.82 13.50 1.63
N LEU A 90 -7.06 12.59 2.22
CA LEU A 90 -7.08 11.13 1.96
C LEU A 90 -8.43 10.48 2.28
N HIS A 91 -9.05 10.86 3.41
CA HIS A 91 -10.29 10.24 3.89
C HIS A 91 -11.50 10.52 2.98
N ALA A 92 -11.59 11.71 2.38
CA ALA A 92 -12.66 12.06 1.45
C ALA A 92 -12.39 11.54 0.01
N ALA A 93 -11.12 11.44 -0.39
CA ALA A 93 -10.74 11.02 -1.74
C ALA A 93 -10.83 9.49 -1.93
N ALA A 94 -10.48 8.68 -0.93
CA ALA A 94 -10.52 7.22 -1.03
C ALA A 94 -11.97 6.67 -1.16
N THR A 95 -12.90 7.19 -0.37
CA THR A 95 -14.33 6.85 -0.47
C THR A 95 -14.95 7.37 -1.78
N SER A 96 -14.55 8.56 -2.24
CA SER A 96 -15.05 9.14 -3.50
C SER A 96 -14.49 8.44 -4.75
N ALA A 97 -13.23 8.00 -4.73
CA ALA A 97 -12.60 7.28 -5.84
C ALA A 97 -13.11 5.84 -5.94
N ALA A 98 -13.31 5.15 -4.81
CA ALA A 98 -13.96 3.85 -4.79
C ALA A 98 -15.42 3.95 -5.29
N ALA A 99 -16.19 4.95 -4.84
CA ALA A 99 -17.55 5.18 -5.34
C ALA A 99 -17.57 5.53 -6.84
N ALA A 100 -16.61 6.32 -7.34
CA ALA A 100 -16.50 6.65 -8.76
C ALA A 100 -16.15 5.43 -9.63
N ALA A 101 -15.29 4.53 -9.14
CA ALA A 101 -14.97 3.28 -9.84
C ALA A 101 -16.18 2.33 -9.89
N VAL A 102 -16.95 2.23 -8.81
CA VAL A 102 -18.18 1.42 -8.75
C VAL A 102 -19.28 2.01 -9.65
N VAL A 103 -19.43 3.34 -9.67
CA VAL A 103 -20.40 4.03 -10.56
C VAL A 103 -20.00 3.92 -12.03
N ALA A 104 -18.71 4.02 -12.36
CA ALA A 104 -18.21 3.82 -13.72
C ALA A 104 -18.43 2.38 -14.19
N ALA A 105 -18.22 1.39 -13.33
CA ALA A 105 -18.51 -0.02 -13.61
C ALA A 105 -20.01 -0.28 -13.84
N ASN A 106 -20.90 0.43 -13.14
CA ASN A 106 -22.35 0.25 -13.28
C ASN A 106 -22.98 1.08 -14.41
N SER A 107 -22.26 2.05 -14.98
CA SER A 107 -22.75 2.96 -16.04
C SER A 107 -22.56 2.42 -17.46
N GLY A 108 -22.03 1.20 -17.61
CA GLY A 108 -21.76 0.58 -18.91
C GLY A 108 -22.98 0.17 -19.74
N ASN A 109 -24.23 0.43 -19.30
CA ASN A 109 -25.42 0.00 -20.04
C ASN A 109 -26.64 0.91 -19.79
N GLY A 110 -26.81 1.97 -20.59
CA GLY A 110 -28.02 2.80 -20.56
C GLY A 110 -27.98 4.02 -21.48
N SER A 111 -28.69 3.94 -22.60
CA SER A 111 -28.76 4.91 -23.70
C SER A 111 -29.45 6.25 -23.36
N GLY A 112 -28.87 7.36 -23.87
CA GLY A 112 -29.60 8.44 -24.55
C GLY A 112 -29.95 9.72 -23.76
N SER A 113 -29.30 10.84 -24.10
CA SER A 113 -29.97 12.11 -24.42
C SER A 113 -28.99 13.18 -24.94
N ASN A 114 -29.36 13.77 -26.08
CA ASN A 114 -28.70 14.82 -26.86
C ASN A 114 -28.22 16.06 -26.08
N GLY A 115 -27.03 16.54 -26.45
CA GLY A 115 -26.53 17.88 -26.16
C GLY A 115 -25.42 18.28 -27.15
N ASN A 116 -25.82 19.02 -28.18
CA ASN A 116 -24.97 19.58 -29.24
C ASN A 116 -23.85 20.48 -28.69
N GLY A 117 -22.60 20.12 -28.97
CA GLY A 117 -21.41 20.90 -28.59
C GLY A 117 -20.23 20.58 -29.50
N SER A 118 -20.22 21.14 -30.71
CA SER A 118 -19.01 21.30 -31.51
C SER A 118 -18.01 22.11 -30.70
N LEU A 119 -16.82 21.56 -30.40
CA LEU A 119 -15.57 22.28 -30.10
C LEU A 119 -14.41 21.28 -29.95
N GLY A 120 -13.38 21.46 -30.77
CA GLY A 120 -11.98 21.24 -30.35
C GLY A 120 -11.47 19.80 -30.27
N ALA A 121 -10.86 19.35 -31.36
CA ALA A 121 -9.79 18.37 -31.31
C ALA A 121 -8.58 18.97 -30.56
N SER A 122 -8.53 18.84 -29.22
CA SER A 122 -7.33 19.04 -28.40
C SER A 122 -7.67 18.80 -26.93
N GLY A 123 -7.39 17.60 -26.41
CA GLY A 123 -7.66 17.30 -25.00
C GLY A 123 -7.32 15.88 -24.59
N GLN A 124 -6.22 15.31 -25.08
CA GLN A 124 -5.71 14.03 -24.60
C GLN A 124 -5.02 14.26 -23.25
N GLY A 125 -5.82 14.51 -22.21
CA GLY A 125 -5.34 14.69 -20.85
C GLY A 125 -4.91 13.37 -20.21
N PRO A 126 -4.16 13.42 -19.09
CA PRO A 126 -3.78 12.27 -18.25
C PRO A 126 -4.95 11.35 -17.82
N GLN A 127 -6.19 11.80 -17.98
CA GLN A 127 -7.43 11.10 -17.67
C GLN A 127 -7.68 9.84 -18.55
N SER A 128 -7.00 9.69 -19.69
CA SER A 128 -7.14 8.47 -20.53
C SER A 128 -6.32 7.27 -20.03
N ARG A 129 -5.26 7.49 -19.26
CA ARG A 129 -4.36 6.43 -18.77
C ARG A 129 -4.86 5.81 -17.47
N ILE A 130 -5.28 6.65 -16.53
CA ILE A 130 -5.94 6.21 -15.30
C ILE A 130 -7.19 5.41 -15.63
N GLY A 131 -7.99 5.86 -16.62
CA GLY A 131 -9.14 5.11 -17.13
C GLY A 131 -8.79 3.70 -17.61
N LYS A 132 -7.70 3.53 -18.37
CA LYS A 132 -7.22 2.19 -18.82
C LYS A 132 -6.78 1.29 -17.66
N ILE A 133 -6.18 1.87 -16.62
CA ILE A 133 -5.76 1.10 -15.44
C ILE A 133 -6.99 0.66 -14.66
N ILE A 134 -7.98 1.53 -14.49
CA ILE A 134 -9.27 1.19 -13.86
C ILE A 134 -10.01 0.11 -14.66
N GLU A 135 -10.03 0.23 -15.99
CA GLU A 135 -10.58 -0.80 -16.88
C GLU A 135 -9.85 -2.13 -16.72
N TRP A 136 -8.51 -2.11 -16.65
CA TRP A 136 -7.71 -3.30 -16.34
C TRP A 136 -8.10 -3.91 -14.99
N TYR A 137 -8.30 -3.12 -13.94
CA TYR A 137 -8.78 -3.62 -12.65
C TYR A 137 -10.17 -4.26 -12.76
N ALA A 138 -11.09 -3.64 -13.50
CA ALA A 138 -12.44 -4.15 -13.68
C ALA A 138 -12.50 -5.44 -14.51
N GLU A 139 -11.62 -5.57 -15.52
CA GLU A 139 -11.47 -6.80 -16.30
C GLU A 139 -10.69 -7.87 -15.55
N SER A 140 -9.79 -7.47 -14.66
CA SER A 140 -9.03 -8.39 -13.83
C SER A 140 -9.97 -9.04 -12.81
N LYS A 141 -9.89 -10.37 -12.66
CA LYS A 141 -10.62 -11.11 -11.61
C LYS A 141 -9.95 -10.95 -10.24
N VAL A 142 -9.43 -9.76 -9.97
CA VAL A 142 -8.76 -9.43 -8.72
C VAL A 142 -9.82 -9.12 -7.68
N ASP A 143 -9.56 -9.58 -6.47
CA ASP A 143 -10.41 -9.32 -5.32
C ASP A 143 -10.31 -7.84 -4.91
N MET A 144 -11.34 -7.06 -5.25
CA MET A 144 -11.40 -5.64 -4.92
C MET A 144 -11.69 -5.40 -3.44
N GLU A 145 -12.34 -6.32 -2.72
CA GLU A 145 -12.57 -6.20 -1.27
C GLU A 145 -11.23 -6.24 -0.55
N ALA A 146 -10.37 -7.21 -0.90
CA ALA A 146 -9.01 -7.31 -0.37
C ALA A 146 -8.17 -6.05 -0.67
N ILE A 147 -8.31 -5.45 -1.86
CA ILE A 147 -7.62 -4.19 -2.19
C ILE A 147 -8.11 -3.04 -1.30
N ILE A 148 -9.41 -2.94 -1.05
CA ILE A 148 -10.01 -1.90 -0.20
C ILE A 148 -9.51 -2.06 1.24
N ASP A 149 -9.51 -3.28 1.78
CA ASP A 149 -9.04 -3.54 3.14
C ASP A 149 -7.55 -3.22 3.28
N CYS A 150 -6.71 -3.65 2.32
CA CYS A 150 -5.30 -3.28 2.28
C CYS A 150 -5.11 -1.76 2.21
N THR A 151 -5.96 -1.07 1.44
CA THR A 151 -5.91 0.39 1.32
C THR A 151 -6.23 1.07 2.65
N GLN A 152 -7.25 0.60 3.37
CA GLN A 152 -7.64 1.13 4.67
C GLN A 152 -6.53 0.97 5.70
N GLU A 153 -5.88 -0.19 5.75
CA GLU A 153 -4.75 -0.43 6.66
C GLU A 153 -3.57 0.50 6.37
N ILE A 154 -3.23 0.73 5.09
CA ILE A 154 -2.16 1.69 4.74
C ILE A 154 -2.52 3.12 5.13
N ILE A 155 -3.78 3.52 4.96
CA ILE A 155 -4.24 4.86 5.39
C ILE A 155 -4.18 4.96 6.92
N SER A 156 -4.64 3.93 7.63
CA SER A 156 -4.60 3.87 9.09
C SER A 156 -3.18 3.96 9.63
N LEU A 157 -2.22 3.28 8.98
CA LEU A 157 -0.79 3.38 9.28
C LEU A 157 -0.30 4.82 9.17
N TYR A 158 -0.64 5.54 8.10
CA TYR A 158 -0.20 6.91 7.90
C TYR A 158 -0.80 7.89 8.92
N GLU A 159 -2.07 7.72 9.30
CA GLU A 159 -2.68 8.49 10.39
C GLU A 159 -2.00 8.22 11.74
N ALA A 160 -1.72 6.95 12.04
CA ALA A 160 -1.02 6.54 13.25
C ALA A 160 0.39 7.14 13.30
N TRP A 161 1.11 7.13 12.18
CA TRP A 161 2.44 7.72 12.08
C TRP A 161 2.40 9.23 12.33
N GLU A 162 1.44 9.95 11.76
CA GLU A 162 1.29 11.39 12.00
C GLU A 162 0.99 11.70 13.48
N SER A 163 0.18 10.86 14.12
CA SER A 163 -0.11 10.98 15.55
C SER A 163 1.08 10.65 16.46
N PHE A 164 2.08 9.92 15.94
CA PHE A 164 3.26 9.50 16.68
C PHE A 164 4.18 10.69 16.97
N THR A 165 3.91 11.35 18.09
CA THR A 165 4.64 12.55 18.53
C THR A 165 5.93 12.17 19.25
N ALA A 166 6.90 13.09 19.31
CA ALA A 166 8.15 12.95 20.10
C ALA A 166 7.92 12.55 21.58
N THR A 167 6.77 12.94 22.15
CA THR A 167 6.35 12.53 23.51
C THR A 167 6.03 11.03 23.59
N ALA A 168 5.39 10.46 22.57
CA ALA A 168 5.09 9.02 22.50
C ALA A 168 6.38 8.20 22.38
N GLU A 169 7.32 8.66 21.55
CA GLU A 169 8.65 8.04 21.41
C GLU A 169 9.40 8.02 22.75
N LYS A 170 9.44 9.15 23.46
CA LYS A 170 10.07 9.26 24.78
C LYS A 170 9.44 8.30 25.80
N ASN A 171 8.11 8.26 25.86
CA ASN A 171 7.40 7.36 26.77
C ASN A 171 7.71 5.89 26.49
N CYS A 172 7.76 5.49 25.21
CA CYS A 172 8.11 4.12 24.81
C CYS A 172 9.55 3.76 25.23
N LYS A 173 10.51 4.64 24.96
CA LYS A 173 11.92 4.46 25.36
C LYS A 173 12.08 4.35 26.88
N ASP A 174 11.38 5.20 27.64
CA ASP A 174 11.43 5.18 29.10
C ASP A 174 10.84 3.89 29.67
N GLN A 175 9.73 3.39 29.09
CA GLN A 175 9.15 2.10 29.49
C GLN A 175 10.09 0.93 29.19
N LEU A 176 10.67 0.87 27.99
CA LEU A 176 11.64 -0.15 27.63
C LEU A 176 12.85 -0.14 28.57
N THR A 177 13.39 1.04 28.86
CA THR A 177 14.53 1.22 29.77
C THR A 177 14.19 0.72 31.18
N ARG A 178 12.97 1.00 31.67
CA ARG A 178 12.50 0.47 32.97
C ARG A 178 12.39 -1.04 32.96
N MET A 179 11.86 -1.65 31.90
CA MET A 179 11.75 -3.10 31.78
C MET A 179 13.11 -3.79 31.76
N ILE A 180 14.08 -3.22 31.04
CA ILE A 180 15.45 -3.74 30.98
C ILE A 180 16.11 -3.68 32.37
N LYS A 181 15.99 -2.54 33.06
CA LYS A 181 16.51 -2.39 34.43
C LYS A 181 15.83 -3.33 35.43
N ALA A 182 14.52 -3.51 35.33
CA ALA A 182 13.75 -4.42 36.20
C ALA A 182 14.16 -5.89 36.03
N ARG A 183 14.66 -6.28 34.86
CA ARG A 183 15.18 -7.63 34.59
C ARG A 183 16.65 -7.83 34.96
N GLY A 184 17.32 -6.85 35.56
CA GLY A 184 18.71 -6.96 36.03
C GLY A 184 19.76 -7.02 34.92
N MET A 185 19.41 -6.59 33.70
CA MET A 185 20.33 -6.51 32.56
C MET A 185 20.89 -5.09 32.43
N SER A 186 21.87 -4.74 33.27
CA SER A 186 22.64 -3.50 33.16
C SER A 186 24.12 -3.76 33.25
#